data_AF-A0A838R5G7-F1
#
_entry.id   AF-A0A838R5G7-F1
#
_cell.length_a   1.000
_cell.length_b   1.000
_cell.length_c   1.000
_cell.angle_alpha   90.00
_cell.angle_beta   90.00
_cell.angle_gamma   90.00
#
_symmetry.space_group_name_H-M   'P 1'
#
loop_
_entity.id
_entity.type
_entity.pdbx_description
1 polymer ?
#
loop_
_entity_poly.entity_id
_entity_poly.type
_entity_poly.pdbx_seq_one_letter_code
_entity_poly.pdbx_strand_id
1 'polypeptide(L)'
;LAPFLNDMTAAMQGFATAEPHRITEASGEEPRVFLLADHGWNSYSTVLETRVDLIEKRPELVQRFVDASIAGWRTYLVGGDGAAAADAMIKKDNPSMTDGLINFSRKKMLELELLGAGNPAEMPIGVMNVERVRSFFDQTVKSGMYKTGEVNPETAVTLKFVEQATVEK
;
A
#
# COMPACT_ATOMS: atom_id res chain seq x y z
N LEU A 1 17.03 11.31 4.95
CA LEU A 1 16.94 11.69 6.38
C LEU A 1 17.84 12.85 6.75
N ALA A 2 19.14 12.83 6.45
CA ALA A 2 20.07 13.86 6.93
C ALA A 2 19.62 15.33 6.71
N PRO A 3 19.10 15.77 5.55
CA PRO A 3 18.61 17.14 5.41
C PRO A 3 17.47 17.48 6.39
N PHE A 4 16.51 16.57 6.55
CA PHE A 4 15.40 16.72 7.49
C PHE A 4 15.87 16.78 8.95
N LEU A 5 16.86 15.94 9.33
CA LEU A 5 17.40 15.90 10.68
C LEU A 5 18.23 17.13 11.07
N ASN A 6 18.70 17.92 10.09
CA ASN A 6 19.53 19.10 10.34
C ASN A 6 18.78 20.43 10.16
N ASP A 7 17.49 20.39 9.82
CA ASP A 7 16.67 21.58 9.60
C ASP A 7 15.26 21.37 10.17
N MET A 8 14.99 22.00 11.32
CA MET A 8 13.70 21.93 12.01
C MET A 8 12.54 22.58 11.23
N THR A 9 12.83 23.30 10.14
CA THR A 9 11.83 23.89 9.24
C THR A 9 11.59 23.04 8.00
N ALA A 10 12.38 21.99 7.78
CA ALA A 10 12.24 21.14 6.61
C ALA A 10 10.99 20.26 6.67
N ALA A 11 10.38 20.06 5.51
CA ALA A 11 9.42 19.00 5.26
C ALA A 11 10.00 18.02 4.26
N MET A 12 9.69 16.74 4.39
CA MET A 12 10.09 15.72 3.42
C MET A 12 8.96 14.73 3.16
N GLN A 13 8.99 14.12 1.98
CA GLN A 13 8.15 12.96 1.67
C GLN A 13 8.75 11.69 2.28
N GLY A 14 7.89 10.81 2.79
CA GLY A 14 8.28 9.50 3.32
C GLY A 14 7.07 8.58 3.47
N PHE A 15 7.33 7.31 3.79
CA PHE A 15 6.32 6.34 4.21
C PHE A 15 6.03 6.52 5.69
N ALA A 16 4.76 6.77 6.03
CA ALA A 16 4.31 6.87 7.42
C ALA A 16 4.60 5.60 8.24
N THR A 17 4.82 4.47 7.57
CA THR A 17 5.17 3.17 8.15
C THR A 17 6.66 2.99 8.40
N ALA A 18 7.56 3.86 7.94
CA ALA A 18 9.00 3.65 8.09
C ALA A 18 9.76 4.88 8.57
N GLU A 19 9.62 6.02 7.89
CA GLU A 19 10.42 7.22 8.15
C GLU A 19 10.25 7.76 9.58
N PRO A 20 9.05 7.81 10.18
CA PRO A 20 8.91 8.29 11.56
C PRO A 20 9.75 7.47 12.55
N HIS A 21 9.78 6.14 12.42
CA HIS A 21 10.60 5.29 13.27
C HIS A 21 12.08 5.59 13.13
N ARG A 22 12.58 5.69 11.89
CA ARG A 22 14.00 5.99 11.62
C ARG A 22 14.41 7.37 12.12
N ILE A 23 13.50 8.35 12.10
CA ILE A 23 13.75 9.69 12.65
C ILE A 23 13.86 9.60 14.17
N THR A 24 12.94 8.90 14.82
CA THR A 24 12.99 8.70 16.28
C THR A 24 14.25 7.93 16.69
N GLU A 25 14.66 6.90 15.95
CA GLU A 25 15.92 6.19 16.21
C GLU A 25 17.16 7.10 16.08
N ALA A 26 17.17 8.00 15.10
CA ALA A 26 18.31 8.86 14.81
C ALA A 26 18.40 10.11 15.70
N SER A 27 17.27 10.65 16.16
CA SER A 27 17.19 11.94 16.86
C SER A 27 16.68 11.85 18.30
N GLY A 28 15.98 10.77 18.65
CA GLY A 28 15.24 10.65 19.91
C GLY A 28 13.89 11.37 19.91
N GLU A 29 13.50 12.05 18.83
CA GLU A 29 12.26 12.81 18.73
C GLU A 29 11.32 12.23 17.66
N GLU A 30 10.00 12.31 17.90
CA GLU A 30 9.00 11.93 16.89
C GLU A 30 8.72 13.11 15.94
N PRO A 31 8.74 12.89 14.61
CA PRO A 31 8.36 13.92 13.66
C PRO A 31 6.85 14.14 13.64
N ARG A 32 6.44 15.30 13.14
CA ARG A 32 5.04 15.50 12.72
C ARG A 32 4.79 14.77 11.40
N VAL A 33 3.73 13.98 11.35
CA VAL A 33 3.32 13.23 10.16
C VAL A 33 2.03 13.83 9.63
N PHE A 34 2.03 14.20 8.35
CA PHE A 34 0.85 14.69 7.62
C PHE A 34 0.55 13.72 6.49
N LEU A 35 -0.59 13.03 6.54
CA LEU A 35 -0.98 12.14 5.44
C LEU A 35 -1.55 12.98 4.31
N LEU A 36 -1.09 12.72 3.08
CA LEU A 36 -1.66 13.38 1.90
C LEU A 36 -3.17 13.07 1.75
N ALA A 37 -3.60 11.90 2.21
CA ALA A 37 -5.00 11.48 2.22
C ALA A 37 -5.91 12.42 3.03
N ASP A 38 -5.41 12.96 4.15
CA ASP A 38 -6.15 13.92 4.98
C ASP A 38 -6.33 15.28 4.28
N HIS A 39 -5.59 15.49 3.19
CA HIS A 39 -5.60 16.72 2.39
C HIS A 39 -6.16 16.49 0.97
N GLY A 40 -6.94 15.42 0.78
CA GLY A 40 -7.67 15.15 -0.46
C GLY A 40 -6.92 14.30 -1.49
N TRP A 41 -5.65 13.93 -1.23
CA TRP A 41 -4.92 13.04 -2.13
C TRP A 41 -5.37 11.58 -1.95
N ASN A 42 -6.32 11.16 -2.77
CA ASN A 42 -6.97 9.86 -2.67
C ASN A 42 -6.42 8.82 -3.67
N SER A 43 -5.17 8.93 -4.10
CA SER A 43 -4.55 7.89 -4.95
C SER A 43 -4.40 6.55 -4.22
N TYR A 44 -4.15 5.48 -4.96
CA TYR A 44 -3.68 4.19 -4.44
C TYR A 44 -2.15 4.15 -4.55
N SER A 45 -1.45 3.93 -3.42
CA SER A 45 0.02 4.06 -3.39
C SER A 45 0.76 2.81 -3.86
N THR A 46 0.20 1.62 -3.64
CA THR A 46 0.82 0.34 -4.00
C THR A 46 -0.24 -0.52 -4.66
N VAL A 47 0.03 -0.97 -5.89
CA VAL A 47 -0.91 -1.71 -6.73
C VAL A 47 -0.26 -2.96 -7.30
N LEU A 48 -1.07 -3.96 -7.61
CA LEU A 48 -0.64 -5.09 -8.44
C LEU A 48 -0.82 -4.71 -9.91
N GLU A 49 0.27 -4.74 -10.67
CA GLU A 49 0.26 -4.38 -12.09
C GLU A 49 0.61 -5.59 -12.95
N THR A 50 -0.08 -5.72 -14.07
CA THR A 50 0.27 -6.71 -15.09
C THR A 50 -0.15 -6.23 -16.47
N ARG A 51 0.33 -6.91 -17.50
CA ARG A 51 0.02 -6.58 -18.89
C ARG A 51 -1.39 -7.05 -19.25
N VAL A 52 -2.10 -6.24 -20.04
CA VAL A 52 -3.43 -6.60 -20.59
C VAL A 52 -3.40 -7.96 -21.32
N ASP A 53 -2.36 -8.21 -22.11
CA ASP A 53 -2.11 -9.50 -22.77
C ASP A 53 -2.16 -10.69 -21.80
N LEU A 54 -1.60 -10.54 -20.60
CA LEU A 54 -1.59 -11.63 -19.62
C LEU A 54 -2.98 -11.86 -19.03
N ILE A 55 -3.75 -10.79 -18.80
CA ILE A 55 -5.14 -10.84 -18.34
C ILE A 55 -6.01 -11.58 -19.36
N GLU A 56 -5.83 -11.29 -20.64
CA GLU A 56 -6.64 -11.86 -21.72
C GLU A 56 -6.27 -13.31 -22.03
N LYS A 57 -4.96 -13.61 -22.15
CA LYS A 57 -4.49 -14.92 -22.61
C LYS A 57 -4.30 -15.94 -21.50
N ARG A 58 -4.04 -15.50 -20.27
CA ARG A 58 -3.81 -16.38 -19.11
C ARG A 58 -4.51 -15.85 -17.85
N PRO A 59 -5.84 -15.62 -17.88
CA PRO A 59 -6.59 -15.10 -16.74
C PRO A 59 -6.46 -15.99 -15.49
N GLU A 60 -6.33 -17.30 -15.65
CA GLU A 60 -6.14 -18.27 -14.56
C GLU A 60 -4.81 -18.07 -13.83
N LEU A 61 -3.75 -17.68 -14.55
CA LEU A 61 -2.47 -17.36 -13.93
C LEU A 61 -2.57 -16.06 -13.12
N VAL A 62 -3.27 -15.06 -13.66
CA VAL A 62 -3.51 -13.78 -12.97
C VAL A 62 -4.34 -14.02 -11.70
N GLN A 63 -5.41 -14.81 -11.79
CA GLN A 63 -6.26 -15.16 -10.64
C GLN A 63 -5.43 -15.80 -9.52
N ARG A 64 -4.68 -16.87 -9.83
CA ARG A 64 -3.83 -17.56 -8.84
C ARG A 64 -2.80 -16.65 -8.19
N PHE A 65 -2.25 -15.69 -8.93
CA PHE A 65 -1.31 -14.72 -8.39
C PHE A 65 -2.00 -13.74 -7.43
N VAL A 66 -3.19 -13.24 -7.79
CA VAL A 66 -4.00 -12.36 -6.93
C VAL A 66 -4.43 -13.10 -5.65
N ASP A 67 -4.92 -14.33 -5.77
CA ASP A 67 -5.33 -15.16 -4.61
C ASP A 67 -4.16 -15.39 -3.65
N ALA A 68 -3.01 -15.81 -4.18
CA ALA A 68 -1.81 -16.04 -3.37
C ALA A 68 -1.30 -14.75 -2.70
N SER A 69 -1.38 -13.62 -3.40
CA SER A 69 -0.99 -12.32 -2.85
C SER A 69 -1.90 -11.88 -1.70
N ILE A 70 -3.22 -12.01 -1.87
CA ILE A 70 -4.22 -11.69 -0.83
C ILE A 70 -4.06 -12.63 0.37
N ALA A 71 -3.87 -13.93 0.13
CA ALA A 71 -3.62 -14.91 1.18
C ALA A 71 -2.35 -14.58 1.98
N GLY A 72 -1.25 -14.25 1.30
CA GLY A 72 0.01 -13.85 1.93
C GLY A 72 -0.14 -12.61 2.81
N TRP A 73 -0.79 -11.56 2.31
CA TRP A 73 -1.08 -10.35 3.10
C TRP A 73 -1.95 -10.65 4.32
N ARG A 74 -3.01 -11.45 4.15
CA ARG A 74 -3.89 -11.84 5.26
C ARG A 74 -3.12 -12.60 6.33
N THR A 75 -2.33 -13.61 5.94
CA THR A 75 -1.46 -14.36 6.86
C THR A 75 -0.48 -13.44 7.58
N TYR A 76 0.11 -12.48 6.86
CA TYR A 76 1.07 -11.54 7.45
C TYR A 76 0.43 -10.61 8.50
N LEU A 77 -0.75 -10.06 8.21
CA LEU A 77 -1.43 -9.11 9.07
C LEU A 77 -2.09 -9.75 10.29
N VAL A 78 -2.56 -11.00 10.18
CA VAL A 78 -3.11 -11.76 11.31
C VAL A 78 -2.04 -12.06 12.37
N GLY A 79 -0.76 -12.16 11.97
CA GLY A 79 0.35 -12.41 12.89
C GLY A 79 0.66 -13.91 13.08
N GLY A 80 1.37 -14.23 14.16
CA GLY A 80 1.80 -15.61 14.48
C GLY A 80 2.94 -16.12 13.59
N ASP A 81 3.05 -17.44 13.46
CA ASP A 81 4.18 -18.10 12.80
C ASP A 81 4.31 -17.70 11.31
N GLY A 82 3.17 -17.49 10.63
CA GLY A 82 3.16 -17.03 9.24
C GLY A 82 3.80 -15.65 9.07
N ALA A 83 3.52 -14.73 10.00
CA ALA A 83 4.15 -13.42 10.00
C ALA A 83 5.63 -13.48 10.38
N ALA A 84 6.01 -14.33 11.36
CA ALA A 84 7.41 -14.52 11.74
C ALA A 84 8.25 -15.11 10.59
N ALA A 85 7.70 -16.07 9.83
CA ALA A 85 8.34 -16.62 8.64
C ALA A 85 8.53 -15.54 7.55
N ALA A 86 7.52 -14.70 7.32
CA ALA A 86 7.61 -13.58 6.40
C ALA A 86 8.66 -12.55 6.85
N ASP A 87 8.73 -12.22 8.13
CA ASP A 87 9.74 -11.30 8.68
C ASP A 87 11.16 -11.84 8.46
N ALA A 88 11.38 -13.14 8.64
CA ALA A 88 12.67 -13.76 8.36
C ALA A 88 13.08 -13.61 6.88
N MET A 89 12.13 -13.77 5.95
CA MET A 89 12.37 -13.55 4.51
C MET A 89 12.65 -12.08 4.20
N ILE A 90 11.83 -11.16 4.73
CA ILE A 90 12.00 -9.71 4.56
C ILE A 90 13.39 -9.27 5.02
N LYS A 91 13.84 -9.72 6.19
CA LYS A 91 15.16 -9.39 6.75
C LYS A 91 16.31 -9.98 5.94
N LYS A 92 16.13 -11.20 5.41
CA LYS A 92 17.12 -11.85 4.55
C LYS A 92 17.33 -11.06 3.26
N ASP A 93 16.26 -10.59 2.64
CA ASP A 93 16.32 -9.89 1.35
C ASP A 93 16.61 -8.39 1.52
N ASN A 94 16.27 -7.81 2.67
CA ASN A 94 16.58 -6.44 3.03
C ASN A 94 17.12 -6.33 4.47
N PRO A 95 18.45 -6.42 4.65
CA PRO A 95 19.09 -6.33 5.97
C PRO A 95 18.87 -5.02 6.74
N SER A 96 18.36 -3.97 6.08
CA SER A 96 17.98 -2.72 6.76
C SER A 96 16.64 -2.80 7.51
N MET A 97 15.87 -3.87 7.28
CA MET A 97 14.64 -4.13 8.02
C MET A 97 15.00 -4.75 9.37
N THR A 98 14.97 -3.95 10.43
CA THR A 98 15.12 -4.44 11.81
C THR A 98 13.79 -4.96 12.34
N ASP A 99 13.82 -5.75 13.42
CA ASP A 99 12.59 -6.16 14.11
C ASP A 99 11.78 -4.94 14.59
N GLY A 100 12.47 -3.89 15.06
CA GLY A 100 11.84 -2.62 15.44
C GLY A 100 11.08 -1.97 14.28
N LEU A 101 11.75 -1.83 13.13
CA LEU A 101 11.14 -1.21 11.94
C LEU A 101 9.98 -2.04 11.39
N ILE A 102 10.10 -3.37 11.36
CA ILE A 102 9.03 -4.27 10.91
C ILE A 102 7.80 -4.15 11.83
N ASN A 103 8.01 -4.23 13.14
CA ASN A 103 6.94 -4.13 14.12
C ASN A 103 6.24 -2.77 14.05
N PHE A 104 7.03 -1.69 13.96
CA PHE A 104 6.51 -0.34 13.76
C PHE A 104 5.69 -0.24 12.45
N SER A 105 6.23 -0.74 11.34
CA SER A 105 5.57 -0.71 10.03
C SER A 105 4.23 -1.43 10.07
N ARG A 106 4.18 -2.64 10.64
CA ARG A 106 2.95 -3.43 10.72
C ARG A 106 1.89 -2.76 11.59
N LYS A 107 2.30 -2.24 12.75
CA LYS A 107 1.41 -1.47 13.63
C LYS A 107 0.84 -0.26 12.90
N LYS A 108 1.68 0.52 12.20
CA LYS A 108 1.22 1.69 11.44
C LYS A 108 0.34 1.34 10.25
N MET A 109 0.58 0.23 9.56
CA MET A 109 -0.31 -0.24 8.48
C MET A 109 -1.74 -0.49 9.00
N LEU A 110 -1.87 -1.07 10.20
CA LEU A 110 -3.16 -1.33 10.83
C LEU A 110 -3.80 -0.05 11.38
N GLU A 111 -3.04 0.79 12.09
CA GLU A 111 -3.53 2.06 12.65
C GLU A 111 -4.04 3.04 11.57
N LEU A 112 -3.39 3.03 10.40
CA LEU A 112 -3.74 3.91 9.28
C LEU A 112 -4.66 3.23 8.25
N GLU A 113 -5.13 2.01 8.55
CA GLU A 113 -6.06 1.25 7.69
C GLU A 113 -5.58 1.09 6.23
N LEU A 114 -4.27 0.99 6.02
CA LEU A 114 -3.67 1.07 4.67
C LEU A 114 -4.05 -0.08 3.74
N LEU A 115 -4.46 -1.23 4.31
CA LEU A 115 -4.95 -2.39 3.57
C LEU A 115 -6.46 -2.64 3.77
N GLY A 116 -7.15 -1.74 4.48
CA GLY A 116 -8.54 -1.87 4.89
C GLY A 116 -8.73 -1.68 6.39
N ALA A 117 -9.97 -1.35 6.77
CA ALA A 117 -10.39 -1.22 8.15
C ALA A 117 -10.86 -2.56 8.73
N GLY A 118 -10.85 -2.68 10.06
CA GLY A 118 -11.45 -3.81 10.78
C GLY A 118 -10.51 -4.98 11.04
N ASN A 119 -11.08 -6.19 11.13
CA ASN A 119 -10.34 -7.40 11.49
C ASN A 119 -9.39 -7.83 10.35
N PRO A 120 -8.07 -7.96 10.59
CA PRO A 120 -7.10 -8.40 9.57
C PRO A 120 -7.47 -9.70 8.84
N ALA A 121 -8.18 -10.62 9.51
CA ALA A 121 -8.63 -11.87 8.89
C ALA A 121 -9.74 -11.66 7.84
N GLU A 122 -10.46 -10.54 7.91
CA GLU A 122 -11.67 -10.25 7.12
C GLU A 122 -11.53 -9.00 6.25
N MET A 123 -10.37 -8.32 6.29
CA MET A 123 -10.13 -7.13 5.48
C MET A 123 -10.33 -7.40 3.98
N PRO A 124 -10.96 -6.46 3.25
CA PRO A 124 -11.15 -6.54 1.80
C PRO A 124 -9.85 -6.16 1.07
N ILE A 125 -8.78 -6.91 1.32
CA ILE A 125 -7.43 -6.66 0.79
C ILE A 125 -7.47 -6.69 -0.74
N GLY A 126 -6.92 -5.65 -1.36
CA GLY A 126 -6.81 -5.51 -2.82
C GLY A 126 -8.04 -4.92 -3.50
N VAL A 127 -9.16 -4.73 -2.80
CA VAL A 127 -10.35 -4.09 -3.38
C VAL A 127 -10.06 -2.63 -3.69
N MET A 128 -10.38 -2.21 -4.91
CA MET A 128 -10.30 -0.81 -5.35
C MET A 128 -11.71 -0.26 -5.61
N ASN A 129 -11.84 1.06 -5.64
CA ASN A 129 -13.06 1.77 -5.98
C ASN A 129 -12.82 2.59 -7.26
N VAL A 130 -13.56 2.28 -8.33
CA VAL A 130 -13.43 2.95 -9.64
C VAL A 130 -13.78 4.43 -9.55
N GLU A 131 -14.74 4.84 -8.71
CA GLU A 131 -15.05 6.25 -8.46
C GLU A 131 -13.88 6.99 -7.80
N ARG A 132 -13.14 6.32 -6.92
CA ARG A 132 -11.91 6.87 -6.33
C ARG A 132 -10.82 7.04 -7.39
N VAL A 133 -10.66 6.07 -8.30
CA VAL A 133 -9.74 6.18 -9.45
C VAL A 133 -10.14 7.36 -10.35
N ARG A 134 -11.44 7.50 -10.67
CA ARG A 134 -11.98 8.63 -11.44
C ARG A 134 -11.72 9.96 -10.74
N SER A 135 -12.03 10.05 -9.46
CA SER A 135 -11.79 11.24 -8.64
C SER A 135 -10.32 11.63 -8.61
N PHE A 136 -9.41 10.66 -8.54
CA PHE A 136 -7.98 10.94 -8.61
C PHE A 136 -7.57 11.46 -10.00
N PHE A 137 -8.05 10.84 -11.08
CA PHE A 137 -7.80 11.33 -12.44
C PHE A 137 -8.33 12.76 -12.66
N ASP A 138 -9.52 13.08 -12.16
CA ASP A 138 -10.08 14.43 -12.28
C ASP A 138 -9.20 15.47 -11.56
N GLN A 139 -8.61 15.10 -10.42
CA GLN A 139 -7.66 15.97 -9.71
C GLN A 139 -6.37 16.20 -10.52
N THR A 140 -5.86 15.17 -11.20
CA THR A 140 -4.65 15.32 -12.03
C THR A 140 -4.92 16.11 -13.30
N VAL A 141 -6.13 16.02 -13.87
CA VAL A 141 -6.57 16.91 -14.96
C VAL A 141 -6.68 18.36 -14.47
N LYS A 142 -7.31 18.58 -13.32
CA LYS A 142 -7.45 19.91 -12.72
C LYS A 142 -6.10 20.56 -12.39
N SER A 143 -5.09 19.78 -12.02
CA SER A 143 -3.72 20.28 -11.77
C SER A 143 -2.91 20.48 -13.06
N GLY A 144 -3.44 20.11 -14.22
CA GLY A 144 -2.77 20.23 -15.52
C GLY A 144 -1.74 19.14 -15.80
N MET A 145 -1.71 18.06 -15.01
CA MET A 145 -0.81 16.92 -15.25
C MET A 145 -1.26 16.05 -16.42
N TYR A 146 -2.57 15.90 -16.62
CA TYR A 146 -3.17 15.14 -17.71
C TYR A 146 -4.25 15.94 -18.43
N LYS A 147 -4.57 15.55 -19.67
CA LYS A 147 -5.70 16.11 -20.42
C LYS A 147 -6.97 15.32 -20.13
N THR A 148 -8.11 16.00 -20.23
CA THR A 148 -9.43 15.34 -20.22
C THR A 148 -9.48 14.23 -21.27
N GLY A 149 -9.88 13.03 -20.87
CA GLY A 149 -10.03 11.87 -21.75
C GLY A 149 -8.73 11.17 -22.14
N GLU A 150 -7.56 11.61 -21.63
CA GLU A 150 -6.27 10.96 -21.90
C GLU A 150 -6.17 9.57 -21.27
N VAL A 151 -6.79 9.38 -20.10
CA VAL A 151 -6.95 8.10 -19.44
C VAL A 151 -8.45 7.84 -19.28
N ASN A 152 -8.87 6.59 -19.49
CA ASN A 152 -10.21 6.13 -19.13
C ASN A 152 -10.14 5.41 -17.77
N PRO A 153 -10.64 6.01 -16.67
CA PRO A 153 -10.61 5.41 -15.33
C PRO A 153 -11.30 4.05 -15.24
N GLU A 154 -12.36 3.82 -16.04
CA GLU A 154 -13.13 2.56 -16.02
C GLU A 154 -12.33 1.36 -16.50
N THR A 155 -11.35 1.59 -17.37
CA THR A 155 -10.51 0.54 -17.97
C THR A 155 -9.07 0.59 -17.45
N ALA A 156 -8.75 1.55 -16.58
CA ALA A 156 -7.42 1.69 -15.99
C ALA A 156 -7.15 0.66 -14.88
N VAL A 157 -8.21 0.08 -14.31
CA VAL A 157 -8.15 -0.94 -13.26
C VAL A 157 -9.14 -2.07 -13.55
N THR A 158 -8.95 -3.23 -12.92
CA THR A 158 -9.92 -4.33 -12.97
C THR A 158 -10.10 -4.94 -11.59
N LEU A 159 -11.35 -5.14 -11.18
CA LEU A 159 -11.72 -5.78 -9.90
C LEU A 159 -12.03 -7.27 -10.05
N LYS A 160 -12.11 -7.76 -11.30
CA LYS A 160 -12.52 -9.13 -11.64
C LYS A 160 -11.82 -10.18 -10.78
N PHE A 161 -10.51 -10.05 -10.60
CA PHE A 161 -9.70 -11.05 -9.91
C PHE A 161 -9.78 -10.96 -8.39
N VAL A 162 -10.11 -9.79 -7.85
CA VAL A 162 -10.25 -9.59 -6.39
C VAL A 162 -11.62 -10.05 -5.92
N GLU A 163 -12.68 -9.73 -6.67
CA GLU A 163 -14.05 -10.18 -6.34
C GLU A 163 -14.12 -11.70 -6.27
N GLN A 164 -13.51 -12.41 -7.23
CA GLN A 164 -13.45 -13.87 -7.24
C GLN A 164 -12.66 -14.43 -6.04
N ALA A 165 -11.55 -13.80 -5.67
CA ALA A 165 -10.76 -14.18 -4.49
C ALA A 165 -11.54 -14.02 -3.16
N THR A 166 -12.57 -13.17 -3.12
CA THR A 166 -13.39 -12.93 -1.93
C THR A 166 -14.64 -13.82 -1.84
N VAL A 167 -15.03 -14.50 -2.93
CA VAL A 167 -16.23 -15.34 -3.01
C VAL A 167 -15.97 -16.80 -2.62
N GLU A 168 -14.72 -17.27 -2.68
CA GLU A 168 -14.36 -18.59 -2.15
C GLU A 168 -14.28 -18.56 -0.60
N LYS A 169 -15.44 -18.71 0.04
CA LYS A 169 -15.61 -19.17 1.43
C LYS A 169 -16.61 -20.31 1.49
#